data_AF-A0A3D9GFZ9-F1
#
_entry.id   AF-A0A3D9GFZ9-F1
#
_cell.length_a   1.000
_cell.length_b   1.000
_cell.length_c   1.000
_cell.angle_alpha   90.00
_cell.angle_beta   90.00
_cell.angle_gamma   90.00
#
_symmetry.space_group_name_H-M   'P 1'
#
loop_
_entity.id
_entity.type
_entity.pdbx_description
1 polymer ?
#
loop_
_entity_poly.entity_id
_entity_poly.type
_entity_poly.pdbx_seq_one_letter_code
_entity_poly.pdbx_strand_id
1 'polypeptide(L)'
;MERQNKVKIGIPDKEGQLSFMFTRGGARRGAGRKGIGTTRKVSLTLSETTWDRLDAYCDDHQFTRSEVLRGMIEHYFSGQN
;
A
#
# COMPACT_ATOMS: atom_id res chain seq x y z
N MET A 1 -5.91 20.38 17.37
CA MET A 1 -4.62 19.99 17.98
C MET A 1 -3.75 19.41 16.88
N GLU A 2 -2.87 20.23 16.30
CA GLU A 2 -1.99 19.84 15.19
C GLU A 2 -0.95 18.82 15.65
N ARG A 3 -0.86 17.69 14.94
CA ARG A 3 0.18 16.67 15.18
C ARG A 3 1.46 17.11 14.48
N GLN A 4 2.45 17.56 15.25
CA GLN A 4 3.79 17.83 14.75
C GLN A 4 4.39 16.55 14.14
N ASN A 5 4.53 16.52 12.81
CA ASN A 5 5.18 15.42 12.11
C ASN A 5 6.70 15.48 12.39
N LYS A 6 7.19 14.59 13.25
CA LYS A 6 8.63 14.43 13.52
C LYS A 6 9.33 13.90 12.28
N VAL A 7 10.03 14.77 11.55
CA VAL A 7 10.89 14.36 10.42
C VAL A 7 12.20 13.78 10.98
N LYS A 8 12.60 12.58 10.54
CA LYS A 8 13.94 12.04 10.80
C LYS A 8 14.81 12.26 9.57
N ILE A 9 15.94 12.93 9.76
CA ILE A 9 16.96 13.13 8.72
C ILE A 9 18.00 12.03 8.94
N GLY A 10 18.15 11.14 7.96
CA GLY A 10 19.19 10.11 7.94
C GLY A 10 20.24 10.45 6.89
N ILE A 11 21.51 10.23 7.23
CA ILE A 11 22.65 10.36 6.31
C ILE A 11 22.87 8.99 5.66
N PRO A 12 22.67 8.83 4.34
CA PRO A 12 22.94 7.56 3.66
C PRO A 12 24.44 7.38 3.39
N ASP A 13 24.84 6.10 3.28
CA ASP A 13 26.21 5.62 3.00
C ASP A 13 26.81 6.06 1.64
N LYS A 14 26.05 6.79 0.82
CA LYS A 14 26.54 7.36 -0.45
C LYS A 14 26.59 8.87 -0.33
N GLU A 15 27.80 9.39 -0.41
CA GLU A 15 28.13 10.80 -0.24
C GLU A 15 27.16 11.72 -1.04
N GLY A 16 26.49 12.62 -0.32
CA GLY A 16 25.82 13.79 -0.92
C GLY A 16 24.29 13.75 -1.05
N GLN A 17 23.58 12.68 -0.70
CA GLN A 17 22.12 12.65 -0.83
C GLN A 17 21.39 12.78 0.51
N LEU A 18 20.66 13.87 0.74
CA LEU A 18 19.74 13.99 1.89
C LEU A 18 18.46 13.19 1.60
N SER A 19 18.18 12.15 2.39
CA SER A 19 16.91 11.42 2.32
C SER A 19 15.96 11.88 3.43
N PHE A 20 14.82 12.47 3.05
CA PHE A 20 13.73 12.78 3.98
C PHE A 20 12.98 11.48 4.30
N MET A 21 13.14 10.98 5.54
CA MET A 21 12.44 9.77 5.98
C MET A 21 11.14 10.15 6.67
N PHE A 22 10.02 9.71 6.11
CA PHE A 22 8.75 9.66 6.85
C PHE A 22 8.88 8.60 7.95
N THR A 23 8.26 8.83 9.11
CA THR A 23 8.44 8.05 10.36
C THR A 23 8.12 6.55 10.28
N ARG A 24 7.68 6.04 9.13
CA ARG A 24 7.33 4.63 8.90
C ARG A 24 8.00 4.13 7.62
N GLY A 25 9.05 3.33 7.78
CA GLY A 25 9.76 2.67 6.68
C GLY A 25 11.28 2.89 6.75
N GLY A 26 12.07 1.88 6.34
CA GLY A 26 13.52 2.01 6.16
C GLY A 26 13.89 2.76 4.87
N ALA A 27 15.18 2.96 4.58
CA ALA A 27 15.65 3.76 3.44
C ALA A 27 15.42 3.16 2.04
N ARG A 28 14.69 2.04 1.91
CA ARG A 28 14.46 1.39 0.61
C ARG A 28 13.35 2.08 -0.19
N ARG A 29 13.48 2.11 -1.51
CA ARG A 29 12.42 2.56 -2.43
C ARG A 29 11.15 1.73 -2.18
N GLY A 30 10.03 2.39 -1.91
CA GLY A 30 8.76 1.73 -1.53
C GLY A 30 8.60 1.43 -0.03
N ALA A 31 9.53 1.85 0.82
CA ALA A 31 9.32 1.84 2.27
C ALA A 31 8.37 2.95 2.69
N GLY A 32 7.39 2.59 3.52
CA GLY A 32 6.33 3.49 3.94
C GLY A 32 5.14 3.43 2.98
N ARG A 33 4.26 2.44 3.21
CA ARG A 33 2.93 2.46 2.59
C ARG A 33 2.24 3.74 3.08
N LYS A 34 1.67 4.54 2.16
CA LYS A 34 0.90 5.75 2.50
C LYS A 34 -0.03 5.43 3.69
N GLY A 35 -0.13 6.33 4.66
CA GLY A 35 -0.98 6.17 5.85
C GLY A 35 -2.46 6.35 5.52
N ILE A 36 -3.01 5.52 4.62
CA ILE A 36 -4.41 5.59 4.16
C ILE A 36 -5.35 4.90 5.19
N GLY A 37 -4.80 4.13 6.13
CA GLY A 37 -5.57 3.42 7.16
C GLY A 37 -4.79 2.29 7.82
N THR A 38 -5.50 1.41 8.53
CA THR A 38 -4.91 0.23 9.17
C THR A 38 -4.85 -0.94 8.19
N THR A 39 -3.67 -1.53 7.99
CA THR A 39 -3.52 -2.72 7.14
C THR A 39 -3.75 -3.99 7.97
N ARG A 40 -4.62 -4.88 7.50
CA ARG A 40 -4.82 -6.24 8.03
C ARG A 40 -4.51 -7.25 6.93
N LYS A 41 -3.83 -8.35 7.27
CA LYS A 41 -3.62 -9.48 6.35
C LYS A 41 -4.84 -10.40 6.42
N VAL A 42 -5.34 -10.82 5.28
CA VAL A 42 -6.46 -11.77 5.16
C VAL A 42 -6.03 -12.93 4.27
N SER A 43 -6.41 -14.13 4.65
CA SER A 43 -6.33 -15.30 3.77
C SER A 43 -7.65 -15.44 3.04
N LEU A 44 -7.59 -15.67 1.73
CA LEU A 44 -8.76 -15.85 0.90
C LEU A 44 -8.59 -17.16 0.13
N THR A 45 -9.65 -17.97 0.11
CA THR A 45 -9.69 -19.21 -0.68
C THR A 45 -10.74 -19.01 -1.76
N LEU A 46 -10.32 -19.12 -3.02
CA LEU A 46 -11.16 -19.04 -4.22
C LEU A 46 -10.84 -20.22 -5.12
N SER A 47 -11.70 -20.50 -6.11
CA SER A 47 -11.35 -21.46 -7.16
C SER A 47 -10.17 -20.95 -7.99
N GLU A 48 -9.41 -21.87 -8.58
CA GLU A 48 -8.29 -21.57 -9.48
C GLU A 48 -8.73 -20.64 -10.61
N THR A 49 -9.85 -20.95 -11.27
CA THR A 49 -10.43 -20.10 -12.33
C THR A 49 -10.72 -18.66 -11.87
N THR A 50 -11.06 -18.46 -10.59
CA THR A 50 -11.28 -17.10 -10.06
C THR A 50 -9.97 -16.39 -9.79
N TRP A 51 -8.97 -17.11 -9.30
CA TRP A 51 -7.61 -16.58 -9.16
C TRP A 51 -7.01 -16.17 -10.50
N ASP A 52 -7.14 -17.00 -11.52
CA ASP A 52 -6.63 -16.71 -12.86
C ASP A 52 -7.26 -15.44 -13.45
N ARG A 53 -8.57 -15.27 -13.27
CA ARG A 53 -9.28 -14.06 -13.71
C ARG A 53 -8.84 -12.82 -12.96
N LEU A 54 -8.61 -12.93 -11.64
CA LEU A 54 -8.13 -11.82 -10.84
C LEU A 54 -6.71 -11.42 -11.24
N ASP A 55 -5.84 -12.39 -11.48
CA ASP A 55 -4.46 -12.17 -11.90
C ASP A 55 -4.38 -11.54 -13.28
N ALA A 56 -5.12 -12.07 -14.26
CA ALA A 56 -5.22 -11.46 -15.59
C ALA A 56 -5.71 -10.01 -15.53
N TYR A 57 -6.74 -9.73 -14.72
CA TYR A 57 -7.22 -8.36 -14.53
C TYR A 57 -6.14 -7.44 -13.93
N CYS A 58 -5.39 -7.93 -12.94
CA CYS A 58 -4.30 -7.20 -12.32
C CYS A 58 -3.20 -6.87 -13.33
N ASP A 59 -2.81 -7.84 -14.16
CA ASP A 59 -1.77 -7.68 -15.17
C ASP A 59 -2.20 -6.68 -16.27
N ASP A 60 -3.43 -6.80 -16.78
CA ASP A 60 -3.97 -5.92 -17.82
C ASP A 60 -4.06 -4.46 -17.37
N HIS A 61 -4.38 -4.22 -16.08
CA HIS A 61 -4.62 -2.88 -15.54
C HIS A 61 -3.45 -2.34 -14.71
N GLN A 62 -2.35 -3.11 -14.60
CA GLN A 62 -1.18 -2.78 -13.77
C GLN A 62 -1.54 -2.50 -12.30
N PHE A 63 -2.50 -3.24 -11.76
CA PHE A 63 -2.92 -3.14 -10.36
C PHE A 63 -2.38 -4.29 -9.54
N THR A 64 -2.14 -4.05 -8.25
CA THR A 64 -1.90 -5.14 -7.30
C THR A 64 -3.22 -5.77 -6.87
N ARG A 65 -3.21 -7.08 -6.57
CA ARG A 65 -4.36 -7.77 -5.94
C ARG A 65 -4.93 -6.99 -4.75
N SER A 66 -4.05 -6.39 -3.95
CA SER A 66 -4.45 -5.62 -2.77
C SER A 66 -5.22 -4.34 -3.11
N GLU A 67 -4.98 -3.73 -4.27
CA GLU A 67 -5.70 -2.56 -4.76
C GLU A 67 -7.07 -2.94 -5.30
N VAL A 68 -7.13 -4.01 -6.10
CA VAL A 68 -8.38 -4.54 -6.63
C VAL A 68 -9.33 -4.94 -5.49
N LEU A 69 -8.85 -5.76 -4.54
CA LEU A 69 -9.64 -6.19 -3.39
C LEU A 69 -10.10 -5.02 -2.51
N ARG A 70 -9.25 -3.99 -2.33
CA ARG A 70 -9.63 -2.80 -1.58
C ARG A 70 -10.75 -2.03 -2.28
N GLY A 71 -10.62 -1.81 -3.58
CA GLY A 71 -11.65 -1.12 -4.38
C GLY A 71 -12.98 -1.85 -4.32
N MET A 72 -12.98 -3.19 -4.40
CA MET A 72 -14.19 -4.00 -4.24
C MET A 72 -14.85 -3.81 -2.87
N ILE A 73 -14.06 -3.86 -1.78
CA ILE A 73 -14.55 -3.68 -0.41
C ILE A 73 -15.10 -2.26 -0.22
N GLU A 74 -14.36 -1.24 -0.63
CA GLU A 74 -14.77 0.17 -0.50
C GLU A 74 -16.04 0.46 -1.31
N HIS A 75 -16.12 -0.05 -2.55
CA HIS A 75 -17.31 0.10 -3.38
C HIS A 75 -18.54 -0.53 -2.73
N TYR A 76 -18.43 -1.77 -2.23
CA TYR A 76 -19.53 -2.48 -1.59
C TYR A 76 -20.10 -1.73 -0.37
N PHE A 77 -19.24 -1.13 0.46
CA PHE A 77 -19.68 -0.38 1.63
C PHE A 77 -20.07 1.08 1.32
N SER A 78 -19.61 1.65 0.21
CA SER A 78 -19.99 3.02 -0.20
C SER A 78 -21.45 3.15 -0.62
N GLY A 79 -22.07 2.07 -1.11
CA GLY A 79 -23.48 2.04 -1.53
C GLY A 79 -24.49 1.74 -0.43
N GLN A 80 -24.05 1.57 0.82
CA GLN A 80 -24.91 1.28 1.97
C GLN A 80 -25.14 2.49 2.89
N ASN A 81 -24.84 3.69 2.39
CA ASN A 81 -24.90 4.93 3.15
C ASN A 81 -25.89 5.92 2.52
#